data_AF-A0A7J8XTH8-F1
#
_entry.id   AF-A0A7J8XTH8-F1
#
_cell.length_a   1.000
_cell.length_b   1.000
_cell.length_c   1.000
_cell.angle_alpha   90.00
_cell.angle_beta   90.00
_cell.angle_gamma   90.00
#
_symmetry.space_group_name_H-M   'P 1'
#
loop_
_entity.id
_entity.type
_entity.pdbx_description
1 polymer ?
#
loop_
_entity_poly.entity_id
_entity_poly.type
_entity_poly.pdbx_seq_one_letter_code
_entity_poly.pdbx_strand_id
1 'polypeptide(L)'
;MVVHARSGGTIEVMGLMQGKTDGDAIIVMDAFALPVEGTETRVNAQADAYEYMVDYSQTNKQAGRLENVVGWYHSHPGYGCWLSGIDVSTQMLNQQFQEPFLAVVIDPTRTVSAGKVEIGAFRTYPEGYKPPDDPISEYQTIPLNKIEDFGVHCKQYYALDITYFKSSLDCHLLDLLWNKYWVNTLSSSPLLGNGDYVAGQISDLAEKLEQAENQLAHSRIGPLGPPRKKEESQLAKITRDSAKITVEQVHGLMSQVIKDILFNSVRQSSRSQNDQSGPEPMIET
;
A
#
# COMPACT_ATOMS: atom_id res chain seq x y z
N MET A 1 -10.99 3.31 5.74
CA MET A 1 -10.40 3.17 4.40
C MET A 1 -9.58 1.87 4.25
N VAL A 2 -8.46 1.68 4.96
CA VAL A 2 -7.61 0.46 4.82
C VAL A 2 -8.39 -0.86 4.98
N VAL A 3 -9.30 -0.94 5.96
CA VAL A 3 -10.16 -2.12 6.16
C VAL A 3 -11.03 -2.41 4.93
N HIS A 4 -11.60 -1.37 4.33
CA HIS A 4 -12.42 -1.49 3.12
C HIS A 4 -11.58 -1.90 1.91
N ALA A 5 -10.41 -1.26 1.72
CA ALA A 5 -9.46 -1.66 0.68
C ALA A 5 -9.06 -3.14 0.81
N ARG A 6 -8.82 -3.63 2.04
CA ARG A 6 -8.49 -5.03 2.28
C ARG A 6 -9.68 -5.97 2.00
N SER A 7 -10.92 -5.55 2.23
CA SER A 7 -12.09 -6.37 1.88
C SER A 7 -12.31 -6.54 0.38
N GLY A 8 -11.79 -5.63 -0.45
CA GLY A 8 -11.80 -5.75 -1.91
C GLY A 8 -10.87 -6.84 -2.47
N GLY A 9 -9.95 -7.35 -1.65
CA GLY A 9 -8.99 -8.38 -2.08
C GLY A 9 -8.09 -7.89 -3.20
N THR A 10 -8.23 -8.45 -4.39
CA THR A 10 -7.47 -8.09 -5.60
C THR A 10 -8.21 -7.11 -6.52
N ILE A 11 -9.43 -6.71 -6.16
CA ILE A 11 -10.26 -5.79 -6.94
C ILE A 11 -10.14 -4.38 -6.34
N GLU A 12 -10.10 -3.37 -7.20
CA GLU A 12 -10.13 -1.98 -6.75
C GLU A 12 -11.49 -1.66 -6.13
N VAL A 13 -11.50 -1.00 -4.98
CA VAL A 13 -12.71 -0.46 -4.36
C VAL A 13 -12.52 1.01 -4.12
N MET A 14 -13.61 1.76 -4.03
CA MET A 14 -13.55 3.20 -3.76
C MET A 14 -14.60 3.67 -2.75
N GLY A 15 -14.38 4.87 -2.24
CA GLY A 15 -15.29 5.53 -1.34
C GLY A 15 -15.06 7.03 -1.30
N LEU A 16 -15.84 7.71 -0.47
CA LEU A 16 -15.72 9.15 -0.26
C LEU A 16 -15.18 9.46 1.13
N MET A 17 -14.55 10.62 1.22
CA MET A 17 -13.98 11.17 2.43
C MET A 17 -14.73 12.43 2.81
N GLN A 18 -15.09 12.55 4.08
CA GLN A 18 -15.75 13.71 4.66
C GLN A 18 -14.81 14.42 5.61
N GLY A 19 -14.89 15.75 5.61
CA GLY A 19 -14.01 16.55 6.43
C GLY A 19 -14.18 18.04 6.25
N LYS A 20 -13.08 18.75 6.44
CA LYS A 20 -13.00 20.21 6.35
C LYS A 20 -11.62 20.64 5.86
N THR A 21 -11.48 21.91 5.52
CA THR A 21 -10.19 22.53 5.25
C THR A 21 -9.80 23.49 6.36
N ASP A 22 -8.50 23.60 6.62
CA ASP A 22 -7.92 24.55 7.55
C ASP A 22 -6.60 25.07 6.95
N GLY A 23 -6.60 26.31 6.47
CA GLY A 23 -5.47 26.88 5.74
C GLY A 23 -5.12 26.09 4.48
N ASP A 24 -3.90 25.55 4.46
CA ASP A 24 -3.34 24.71 3.41
C ASP A 24 -3.55 23.19 3.64
N ALA A 25 -4.23 22.81 4.71
CA ALA A 25 -4.52 21.42 5.04
C ALA A 25 -5.96 21.01 4.70
N ILE A 26 -6.10 19.81 4.10
CA ILE A 26 -7.38 19.11 3.97
C ILE A 26 -7.44 18.08 5.10
N ILE A 27 -8.41 18.23 6.00
CA ILE A 27 -8.58 17.39 7.18
C ILE A 27 -9.69 16.39 6.89
N VAL A 28 -9.32 15.13 6.69
CA VAL A 28 -10.26 14.01 6.57
C VAL A 28 -10.68 13.55 7.97
N MET A 29 -11.98 13.66 8.26
CA MET A 29 -12.57 13.32 9.56
C MET A 29 -13.26 11.95 9.54
N ASP A 30 -13.87 11.59 8.42
CA ASP A 30 -14.59 10.33 8.23
C ASP A 30 -14.48 9.86 6.78
N ALA A 31 -14.78 8.58 6.52
CA ALA A 31 -14.83 8.02 5.18
C ALA A 31 -15.82 6.86 5.10
N PHE A 32 -16.55 6.78 3.98
CA PHE A 32 -17.53 5.72 3.74
C PHE A 32 -17.30 5.04 2.40
N ALA A 33 -17.62 3.75 2.33
CA ALA A 33 -17.51 2.95 1.11
C ALA A 33 -18.64 3.31 0.15
N LEU A 34 -18.34 3.34 -1.14
CA LEU A 34 -19.37 3.34 -2.17
C LEU A 34 -19.63 1.88 -2.59
N PRO A 35 -20.88 1.50 -2.93
CA PRO A 35 -21.23 0.17 -3.37
C PRO A 35 -20.79 -0.06 -4.83
N VAL A 36 -19.52 0.20 -5.11
CA VAL A 36 -18.95 0.18 -6.44
C VAL A 36 -17.66 -0.62 -6.42
N GLU A 37 -17.57 -1.58 -7.34
CA GLU A 37 -16.35 -2.30 -7.62
C GLU A 37 -15.64 -1.56 -8.76
N GLY A 38 -14.45 -1.07 -8.47
CA GLY A 38 -13.57 -0.46 -9.45
C GLY A 38 -13.03 -1.55 -10.38
N THR A 39 -13.15 -1.32 -11.68
CA THR A 39 -12.31 -2.02 -12.65
C THR A 39 -11.54 -0.95 -13.41
N GLU A 40 -10.26 -1.22 -13.69
CA GLU A 40 -9.36 -0.36 -14.47
C GLU A 40 -9.89 -0.01 -15.88
N THR A 41 -11.01 -0.59 -16.30
CA THR A 41 -11.62 -0.40 -17.63
C THR A 41 -13.03 0.21 -17.59
N ARG A 42 -13.67 0.34 -16.41
CA ARG A 42 -15.03 0.90 -16.31
C ARG A 42 -15.20 1.77 -15.08
N VAL A 43 -15.35 3.06 -15.33
CA VAL A 43 -15.97 4.02 -14.42
C VAL A 43 -17.46 4.07 -14.75
N ASN A 44 -18.24 3.06 -14.38
CA ASN A 44 -19.69 3.14 -14.63
C ASN A 44 -20.53 2.53 -13.52
N ALA A 45 -20.32 3.04 -12.32
CA ALA A 45 -21.25 2.90 -11.21
C ALA A 45 -21.88 4.26 -10.83
N GLN A 46 -21.82 5.25 -11.73
CA GLN A 46 -22.12 6.64 -11.40
C GLN A 46 -23.57 6.84 -10.94
N ALA A 47 -24.58 6.23 -11.57
CA ALA A 47 -25.98 6.49 -11.21
C ALA A 47 -26.33 6.01 -9.78
N ASP A 48 -26.09 4.72 -9.49
CA ASP A 48 -26.42 4.13 -8.19
C ASP A 48 -25.52 4.70 -7.07
N ALA A 49 -24.26 5.02 -7.39
CA ALA A 49 -23.38 5.68 -6.44
C ALA A 49 -23.83 7.11 -6.13
N TYR A 50 -24.28 7.88 -7.13
CA TYR A 50 -24.77 9.24 -6.88
C TYR A 50 -26.02 9.25 -6.00
N GLU A 51 -26.97 8.33 -6.20
CA GLU A 51 -28.14 8.18 -5.34
C GLU A 51 -27.70 7.87 -3.90
N TYR A 52 -26.84 6.85 -3.74
CA TYR A 52 -26.28 6.50 -2.43
C TYR A 52 -25.55 7.67 -1.76
N MET A 53 -24.78 8.45 -2.51
CA MET A 53 -24.04 9.61 -2.00
C MET A 53 -24.97 10.68 -1.43
N VAL A 54 -26.06 10.98 -2.14
CA VAL A 54 -27.05 11.98 -1.71
C VAL A 54 -27.75 11.50 -0.45
N ASP A 55 -28.25 10.26 -0.45
CA ASP A 55 -28.97 9.68 0.69
C ASP A 55 -28.08 9.56 1.92
N TYR A 56 -26.84 9.10 1.75
CA TYR A 56 -25.88 8.96 2.83
C TYR A 56 -25.50 10.33 3.42
N SER A 57 -25.26 11.34 2.59
CA SER A 57 -24.95 12.70 3.02
C SER A 57 -26.13 13.34 3.79
N GLN A 58 -27.36 13.13 3.31
CA GLN A 58 -28.56 13.62 3.99
C GLN A 58 -28.78 12.92 5.34
N THR A 59 -28.57 11.61 5.40
CA THR A 59 -28.66 10.82 6.63
C THR A 59 -27.60 11.24 7.65
N ASN A 60 -26.36 11.48 7.20
CA ASN A 60 -25.28 11.95 8.07
C ASN A 60 -25.59 13.30 8.73
N LYS A 61 -26.18 14.24 7.97
CA LYS A 61 -26.63 15.52 8.52
C LYS A 61 -27.69 15.35 9.60
N GLN A 62 -28.65 14.43 9.40
CA GLN A 62 -29.66 14.11 10.40
C GLN A 62 -29.06 13.46 11.66
N ALA A 63 -27.97 12.70 11.51
CA ALA A 63 -27.21 12.10 12.61
C ALA A 63 -26.21 13.06 13.27
N GLY A 64 -26.18 14.35 12.88
CA GLY A 64 -25.29 15.36 13.45
C GLY A 64 -23.86 15.36 12.90
N ARG A 65 -23.58 14.63 11.81
CA ARG A 65 -22.31 14.70 11.06
C ARG A 65 -22.45 15.77 9.98
N LEU A 66 -21.78 16.91 10.18
CA LEU A 66 -21.98 18.11 9.37
C LEU A 66 -20.88 18.31 8.31
N GLU A 67 -19.84 17.48 8.35
CA GLU A 67 -18.71 17.51 7.44
C GLU A 67 -19.13 17.18 6.00
N ASN A 68 -18.72 18.04 5.07
CA ASN A 68 -18.96 17.83 3.65
C ASN A 68 -17.90 16.88 3.07
N VAL A 69 -18.17 16.38 1.86
CA VAL A 69 -17.19 15.59 1.10
C VAL A 69 -16.01 16.50 0.73
N VAL A 70 -14.79 16.03 1.00
CA VAL A 70 -13.52 16.74 0.72
C VAL A 70 -12.60 15.96 -0.22
N GLY A 71 -13.03 14.76 -0.62
CA GLY A 71 -12.23 13.91 -1.49
C GLY A 71 -12.82 12.53 -1.67
N TRP A 72 -12.09 11.72 -2.41
CA TRP A 72 -12.38 10.32 -2.65
C TRP A 72 -11.13 9.48 -2.38
N TYR A 73 -11.35 8.21 -2.04
CA TYR A 73 -10.27 7.25 -1.93
C TYR A 73 -10.56 6.02 -2.79
N HIS A 74 -9.51 5.37 -3.26
CA HIS A 74 -9.60 4.07 -3.90
C HIS A 74 -8.39 3.20 -3.54
N SER A 75 -8.46 1.92 -3.86
CA SER A 75 -7.38 0.97 -3.57
C SER A 75 -6.66 0.53 -4.83
N HIS A 76 -5.33 0.42 -4.76
CA HIS A 76 -4.48 -0.21 -5.77
C HIS A 76 -3.80 -1.47 -5.20
N PRO A 77 -4.40 -2.67 -5.31
CA PRO A 77 -3.86 -3.86 -4.67
C PRO A 77 -2.57 -4.37 -5.34
N GLY A 78 -1.41 -4.07 -4.76
CA GLY A 78 -0.13 -4.67 -5.13
C GLY A 78 0.75 -3.87 -6.09
N TYR A 79 0.26 -2.77 -6.68
CA TYR A 79 0.99 -1.96 -7.66
C TYR A 79 1.30 -0.53 -7.20
N GLY A 80 1.15 -0.24 -5.91
CA GLY A 80 1.60 1.01 -5.29
C GLY A 80 0.60 2.15 -5.37
N CYS A 81 0.93 3.25 -4.72
CA CYS A 81 0.06 4.41 -4.59
C CYS A 81 0.47 5.48 -5.62
N TRP A 82 -0.33 5.63 -6.68
CA TRP A 82 -0.17 6.58 -7.78
C TRP A 82 -1.51 6.72 -8.51
N LEU A 83 -1.67 7.73 -9.38
CA LEU A 83 -2.90 7.93 -10.16
C LEU A 83 -2.71 7.47 -11.61
N SER A 84 -3.60 6.58 -12.08
CA SER A 84 -3.73 6.19 -13.50
C SER A 84 -4.31 7.32 -14.36
N GLY A 85 -4.30 7.16 -15.68
CA GLY A 85 -4.96 8.13 -16.58
C GLY A 85 -6.46 8.34 -16.28
N ILE A 86 -7.15 7.28 -15.82
CA ILE A 86 -8.55 7.34 -15.41
C ILE A 86 -8.70 8.11 -14.09
N ASP A 87 -7.81 7.86 -13.13
CA ASP A 87 -7.84 8.55 -11.84
C ASP A 87 -7.53 10.03 -11.98
N VAL A 88 -6.56 10.38 -12.84
CA VAL A 88 -6.25 11.77 -13.16
C VAL A 88 -7.47 12.47 -13.76
N SER A 89 -8.13 11.84 -14.74
CA SER A 89 -9.33 12.40 -15.38
C SER A 89 -10.46 12.60 -14.36
N THR A 90 -10.69 11.61 -13.50
CA THR A 90 -11.69 11.66 -12.42
C THR A 90 -11.37 12.75 -11.40
N GLN A 91 -10.11 12.84 -10.98
CA GLN A 91 -9.67 13.83 -10.01
C GLN A 91 -9.69 15.26 -10.58
N MET A 92 -9.34 15.45 -11.85
CA MET A 92 -9.48 16.74 -12.54
C MET A 92 -10.95 17.19 -12.59
N LEU A 93 -11.87 16.28 -12.94
CA LEU A 93 -13.30 16.57 -12.95
C LEU A 93 -13.79 16.98 -11.56
N ASN A 94 -13.42 16.23 -10.52
CA ASN A 94 -13.82 16.53 -9.15
C ASN A 94 -13.23 17.85 -8.65
N GLN A 95 -11.95 18.14 -8.90
CA GLN A 95 -11.33 19.43 -8.57
C GLN A 95 -11.98 20.59 -9.35
N GLN A 96 -12.49 20.37 -10.55
CA GLN A 96 -13.16 21.42 -11.33
C GLN A 96 -14.51 21.83 -10.71
N PHE A 97 -15.28 20.88 -10.18
CA PHE A 97 -16.66 21.12 -9.73
C PHE A 97 -16.87 21.08 -8.21
N GLN A 98 -15.94 20.53 -7.44
CA GLN A 98 -16.05 20.30 -5.99
C GLN A 98 -14.78 20.74 -5.24
N GLU A 99 -14.12 21.80 -5.70
CA GLU A 99 -12.92 22.33 -5.05
C GLU A 99 -13.22 22.82 -3.61
N PRO A 100 -12.41 22.48 -2.59
CA PRO A 100 -11.21 21.66 -2.63
C PRO A 100 -11.47 20.14 -2.59
N PHE A 101 -10.82 19.39 -3.50
CA PHE A 101 -10.96 17.94 -3.59
C PHE A 101 -9.63 17.20 -3.62
N LEU A 102 -9.56 16.04 -2.96
CA LEU A 102 -8.34 15.26 -2.77
C LEU A 102 -8.57 13.79 -3.19
N ALA A 103 -7.56 13.17 -3.80
CA ALA A 103 -7.55 11.74 -4.12
C ALA A 103 -6.61 10.98 -3.17
N VAL A 104 -7.10 9.95 -2.49
CA VAL A 104 -6.28 9.05 -1.67
C VAL A 104 -6.19 7.66 -2.31
N VAL A 105 -4.99 7.13 -2.44
CA VAL A 105 -4.75 5.76 -2.93
C VAL A 105 -4.20 4.93 -1.80
N ILE A 106 -4.71 3.72 -1.63
CA ILE A 106 -4.26 2.77 -0.60
C ILE A 106 -3.86 1.46 -1.26
N ASP A 107 -2.67 0.94 -0.96
CA ASP A 107 -2.28 -0.41 -1.37
C ASP A 107 -2.46 -1.39 -0.18
N PRO A 108 -3.59 -2.12 -0.10
CA PRO A 108 -3.85 -3.05 1.01
C PRO A 108 -2.93 -4.27 0.97
N THR A 109 -2.37 -4.63 -0.19
CA THR A 109 -1.51 -5.79 -0.35
C THR A 109 -0.11 -5.47 0.15
N ARG A 110 0.46 -4.35 -0.29
CA ARG A 110 1.76 -3.86 0.21
C ARG A 110 1.69 -3.47 1.67
N THR A 111 0.56 -2.95 2.14
CA THR A 111 0.39 -2.63 3.57
C THR A 111 0.63 -3.87 4.45
N VAL A 112 0.10 -5.02 4.05
CA VAL A 112 0.27 -6.27 4.79
C VAL A 112 1.66 -6.87 4.57
N SER A 113 2.26 -6.71 3.39
CA SER A 113 3.61 -7.24 3.09
C SER A 113 4.72 -6.46 3.81
N ALA A 114 4.67 -5.12 3.75
CA ALA A 114 5.68 -4.25 4.35
C ALA A 114 5.48 -4.05 5.86
N GLY A 115 4.29 -4.34 6.41
CA GLY A 115 3.94 -4.06 7.80
C GLY A 115 3.82 -2.56 8.12
N LYS A 116 3.67 -1.72 7.08
CA LYS A 116 3.52 -0.27 7.14
C LYS A 116 2.35 0.11 6.26
N VAL A 117 1.54 1.10 6.68
CA VAL A 117 0.43 1.59 5.85
C VAL A 117 0.98 2.24 4.59
N GLU A 118 0.64 1.66 3.44
CA GLU A 118 0.95 2.17 2.11
C GLU A 118 -0.23 3.00 1.63
N ILE A 119 -0.07 4.32 1.72
CA ILE A 119 -1.09 5.32 1.42
C ILE A 119 -0.43 6.52 0.75
N GLY A 120 -1.05 7.01 -0.32
CA GLY A 120 -0.67 8.24 -1.00
C GLY A 120 -1.85 9.19 -1.10
N ALA A 121 -1.59 10.49 -1.00
CA ALA A 121 -2.57 11.54 -1.18
C ALA A 121 -2.10 12.40 -2.34
N PHE A 122 -3.00 12.68 -3.29
CA PHE A 122 -2.65 13.29 -4.55
C PHE A 122 -3.66 14.35 -4.96
N ARG A 123 -3.16 15.33 -5.70
CA ARG A 123 -3.96 16.32 -6.42
C ARG A 123 -3.40 16.54 -7.81
N THR A 124 -4.28 16.79 -8.77
CA THR A 124 -3.91 17.02 -10.16
C THR A 124 -3.59 18.49 -10.41
N TYR A 125 -2.65 18.74 -11.32
CA TYR A 125 -2.39 20.07 -11.81
C TYR A 125 -3.53 20.54 -12.73
N PRO A 126 -3.88 21.83 -12.73
CA PRO A 126 -4.83 22.38 -13.69
C PRO A 126 -4.37 22.21 -15.14
N GLU A 127 -5.32 22.17 -16.07
CA GLU A 127 -5.02 22.07 -17.49
C GLU A 127 -4.14 23.25 -17.95
N GLY A 128 -3.03 22.95 -18.65
CA GLY A 128 -2.07 23.93 -19.12
C GLY A 128 -1.00 24.37 -18.11
N TYR A 129 -1.11 23.97 -16.84
CA TYR A 129 -0.06 24.21 -15.85
C TYR A 129 1.08 23.20 -16.04
N LYS A 130 2.32 23.69 -16.11
CA LYS A 130 3.53 22.87 -16.08
C LYS A 130 4.30 23.17 -14.79
N PRO A 131 4.60 22.16 -13.96
CA PRO A 131 5.40 22.39 -12.77
C PRO A 131 6.80 22.89 -13.17
N PRO A 132 7.37 23.86 -12.42
CA PRO A 132 8.68 24.45 -12.72
C PRO A 132 9.83 23.46 -12.52
N ASP A 133 9.68 22.52 -11.58
CA ASP A 133 10.63 21.44 -11.31
C ASP A 133 9.98 20.08 -11.60
N ASP A 134 10.77 19.09 -12.06
CA ASP A 134 10.31 17.71 -12.13
C ASP A 134 10.06 17.25 -10.68
N PRO A 135 8.81 16.90 -10.32
CA PRO A 135 8.50 16.49 -8.95
C PRO A 135 9.35 15.28 -8.58
N ILE A 136 9.95 15.32 -7.38
CA ILE A 136 10.71 14.20 -6.83
C ILE A 136 9.70 13.10 -6.50
N SER A 137 9.42 12.21 -7.45
CA SER A 137 8.61 11.03 -7.20
C SER A 137 9.44 10.05 -6.37
N GLU A 138 8.92 9.67 -5.20
CA GLU A 138 9.50 8.56 -4.43
C GLU A 138 9.46 7.29 -5.29
N TYR A 139 10.57 6.55 -5.36
CA TYR A 139 10.64 5.33 -6.17
C TYR A 139 9.72 4.28 -5.58
N GLN A 140 8.81 3.76 -6.39
CA GLN A 140 7.99 2.62 -6.07
C GLN A 140 8.18 1.55 -7.15
N THR A 141 8.23 0.29 -6.73
CA THR A 141 8.19 -0.85 -7.67
C THR A 141 6.82 -0.83 -8.35
N ILE A 142 6.77 -0.66 -9.67
CA ILE A 142 5.53 -0.74 -10.46
C ILE A 142 5.62 -1.99 -11.35
N PRO A 143 4.58 -2.83 -11.40
CA PRO A 143 4.53 -3.97 -12.33
C PRO A 143 4.62 -3.54 -13.80
N LEU A 144 5.15 -4.41 -14.66
CA LEU A 144 5.36 -4.12 -16.08
C LEU A 144 4.08 -3.74 -16.81
N ASN A 145 2.96 -4.40 -16.52
CA ASN A 145 1.66 -4.09 -17.12
C ASN A 145 1.10 -2.71 -16.72
N LYS A 146 1.74 -2.01 -15.78
CA LYS A 146 1.32 -0.69 -15.26
C LYS A 146 2.34 0.43 -15.48
N ILE A 147 3.56 0.08 -15.84
CA ILE A 147 4.67 1.04 -15.88
C ILE A 147 4.50 2.10 -16.98
N GLU A 148 3.87 1.74 -18.09
CA GLU A 148 3.61 2.67 -19.20
C GLU A 148 2.61 3.75 -18.80
N ASP A 149 1.46 3.35 -18.24
CA ASP A 149 0.42 4.26 -17.78
C ASP A 149 0.95 5.20 -16.68
N PHE A 150 1.69 4.65 -15.71
CA PHE A 150 2.38 5.44 -14.70
C PHE A 150 3.33 6.47 -15.34
N GLY A 151 4.15 6.05 -16.31
CA GLY A 151 5.14 6.92 -16.96
C GLY A 151 4.52 8.09 -17.74
N VAL A 152 3.31 7.92 -18.28
CA VAL A 152 2.59 8.97 -19.02
C VAL A 152 1.95 10.00 -18.07
N HIS A 153 1.39 9.55 -16.96
CA HIS A 153 0.54 10.39 -16.10
C HIS A 153 1.22 10.91 -14.83
N CYS A 154 2.39 10.39 -14.43
CA CYS A 154 3.07 10.79 -13.19
C CYS A 154 3.41 12.28 -13.06
N LYS A 155 3.47 13.02 -14.17
CA LYS A 155 3.73 14.47 -14.18
C LYS A 155 2.46 15.33 -14.07
N GLN A 156 1.28 14.71 -14.09
CA GLN A 156 -0.02 15.41 -14.10
C GLN A 156 -0.57 15.65 -12.68
N TYR A 157 0.08 15.12 -11.66
CA TYR A 157 -0.29 15.28 -10.25
C TYR A 157 0.93 15.45 -9.37
N TYR A 158 0.69 15.82 -8.12
CA TYR A 158 1.69 15.88 -7.07
C TYR A 158 1.20 15.16 -5.82
N ALA A 159 2.13 14.62 -5.05
CA ALA A 159 1.85 14.02 -3.76
C ALA A 159 1.74 15.11 -2.68
N LEU A 160 0.82 14.90 -1.74
CA LEU A 160 0.65 15.73 -0.55
C LEU A 160 1.25 15.01 0.66
N ASP A 161 1.78 15.78 1.59
CA ASP A 161 2.25 15.25 2.87
C ASP A 161 1.06 14.74 3.69
N ILE A 162 1.18 13.51 4.18
CA ILE A 162 0.15 12.86 5.00
C ILE A 162 0.57 12.92 6.46
N THR A 163 -0.29 13.50 7.30
CA THR A 163 -0.15 13.44 8.75
C THR A 163 -1.38 12.76 9.36
N TYR A 164 -1.17 12.12 10.50
CA TYR A 164 -2.23 11.44 11.25
C TYR A 164 -2.48 12.17 12.56
N PHE A 165 -3.74 12.22 12.96
CA PHE A 165 -4.15 12.70 14.27
C PHE A 165 -5.13 11.71 14.90
N LYS A 166 -5.25 11.77 16.22
CA LYS A 166 -6.21 10.99 17.01
C LYS A 166 -6.66 11.83 18.19
N SER A 167 -7.86 11.58 18.71
CA SER A 167 -8.30 12.26 19.93
C SER A 167 -7.56 11.72 21.16
N SER A 168 -7.62 12.48 22.27
CA SER A 168 -7.09 12.01 23.56
C SER A 168 -7.79 10.73 24.03
N LEU A 169 -9.10 10.60 23.77
CA LEU A 169 -9.87 9.41 24.06
C LEU A 169 -9.43 8.22 23.21
N ASP A 170 -9.23 8.42 21.90
CA ASP A 170 -8.74 7.34 21.01
C ASP A 170 -7.37 6.85 21.45
N CYS A 171 -6.48 7.75 21.88
CA CYS A 171 -5.19 7.36 22.43
C CYS A 171 -5.37 6.43 23.63
N HIS A 172 -6.21 6.82 24.59
CA HIS A 172 -6.46 6.02 25.77
C HIS A 172 -7.11 4.66 25.45
N LEU A 173 -8.08 4.63 24.53
CA LEU A 173 -8.75 3.40 24.12
C LEU A 173 -7.82 2.44 23.38
N LEU A 174 -6.93 2.96 22.52
CA LEU A 174 -5.94 2.14 21.81
C LEU A 174 -4.92 1.53 22.78
N ASP A 175 -4.51 2.26 23.81
CA ASP A 175 -3.62 1.73 24.86
C ASP A 175 -4.30 0.60 25.65
N LEU A 176 -5.59 0.76 25.99
CA LEU A 176 -6.37 -0.31 26.63
C LEU A 176 -6.59 -1.51 25.71
N LEU A 177 -6.81 -1.27 24.42
CA LEU A 177 -6.97 -2.33 23.43
C LEU A 177 -5.69 -3.17 23.31
N TRP A 178 -4.52 -2.52 23.37
CA TRP A 178 -3.24 -3.21 23.29
C TRP A 178 -3.05 -4.28 24.36
N ASN A 179 -3.62 -4.10 25.57
CA ASN A 179 -3.58 -5.08 26.65
C ASN A 179 -4.21 -6.44 26.27
N LYS A 180 -5.09 -6.46 25.25
CA LYS A 180 -5.68 -7.69 24.71
C LYS A 180 -5.19 -8.03 23.30
N TYR A 181 -4.85 -7.02 22.49
CA TYR A 181 -4.60 -7.20 21.06
C TYR A 181 -3.16 -7.61 20.72
N TRP A 182 -2.21 -7.47 21.66
CA TRP A 182 -0.79 -7.84 21.46
C TRP A 182 -0.61 -9.28 20.94
N VAL A 183 -1.50 -10.20 21.32
CA VAL A 183 -1.47 -11.60 20.88
C VAL A 183 -1.56 -11.72 19.36
N ASN A 184 -2.34 -10.85 18.70
CA ASN A 184 -2.50 -10.86 17.25
C ASN A 184 -1.19 -10.49 16.53
N THR A 185 -0.38 -9.60 17.12
CA THR A 185 0.93 -9.28 16.57
C THR A 185 1.85 -10.50 16.58
N LEU A 186 1.83 -11.29 17.66
CA LEU A 186 2.66 -12.49 17.79
C LEU A 186 2.12 -13.71 17.03
N SER A 187 0.83 -13.78 16.76
CA SER A 187 0.23 -14.88 15.98
C SER A 187 0.20 -14.62 14.47
N SER A 188 0.40 -13.37 14.02
CA SER A 188 0.39 -13.00 12.61
C SER A 188 1.48 -13.71 11.79
N SER A 189 1.17 -14.19 10.58
CA SER A 189 2.16 -14.82 9.69
C SER A 189 2.15 -14.20 8.30
N PRO A 190 2.95 -13.14 8.05
CA PRO A 190 2.96 -12.44 6.76
C PRO A 190 3.35 -13.34 5.58
N LEU A 191 4.21 -14.34 5.81
CA LEU A 191 4.68 -15.26 4.78
C LEU A 191 3.56 -16.09 4.14
N LEU A 192 2.56 -16.49 4.93
CA LEU A 192 1.44 -17.30 4.44
C LEU A 192 0.34 -16.43 3.83
N GLY A 193 0.09 -15.26 4.43
CA GLY A 193 -1.01 -14.38 4.01
C GLY A 193 -0.80 -13.67 2.68
N ASN A 194 0.45 -13.58 2.21
CA ASN A 194 0.83 -12.83 1.00
C ASN A 194 1.52 -13.71 -0.07
N GLY A 195 1.37 -15.04 0.00
CA GLY A 195 2.06 -15.97 -0.91
C GLY A 195 1.84 -15.66 -2.39
N ASP A 196 0.58 -15.43 -2.78
CA ASP A 196 0.21 -15.13 -4.18
C ASP A 196 0.81 -13.80 -4.66
N TYR A 197 0.84 -12.78 -3.79
CA TYR A 197 1.45 -11.50 -4.10
C TYR A 197 2.96 -11.65 -4.37
N VAL A 198 3.67 -12.37 -3.50
CA VAL A 198 5.11 -12.59 -3.62
C VAL A 198 5.42 -13.40 -4.89
N ALA A 199 4.62 -14.44 -5.18
CA ALA A 199 4.75 -15.20 -6.42
C ALA A 199 4.56 -14.31 -7.66
N GLY A 200 3.55 -13.44 -7.64
CA GLY A 200 3.32 -12.46 -8.70
C GLY A 200 4.48 -11.47 -8.87
N GLN A 201 5.06 -10.97 -7.77
CA GLN A 201 6.23 -10.08 -7.84
C GLN A 201 7.47 -10.78 -8.39
N ILE A 202 7.68 -12.07 -8.06
CA ILE A 202 8.79 -12.86 -8.62
C ILE A 202 8.58 -13.08 -10.11
N SER A 203 7.34 -13.34 -10.55
CA SER A 203 7.01 -13.45 -11.98
C SER A 203 7.28 -12.15 -12.74
N ASP A 204 6.80 -11.01 -12.21
CA ASP A 204 7.07 -9.68 -12.79
C ASP A 204 8.57 -9.36 -12.84
N LEU A 205 9.32 -9.72 -11.80
CA LEU A 205 10.77 -9.54 -11.76
C LEU A 205 11.48 -10.38 -12.82
N ALA A 206 11.03 -11.62 -13.06
CA ALA A 206 11.58 -12.50 -14.09
C ALA A 206 11.35 -11.91 -15.50
N GLU A 207 10.15 -11.40 -15.77
CA GLU A 207 9.84 -10.73 -17.04
C GLU A 207 10.68 -9.46 -17.24
N LYS A 208 10.86 -8.64 -16.18
CA LYS A 208 11.73 -7.46 -16.22
C LYS A 208 13.19 -7.82 -16.53
N LEU A 209 13.68 -8.91 -15.96
CA LEU A 209 15.03 -9.43 -16.21
C LEU A 209 15.18 -9.87 -17.67
N GLU A 210 14.21 -10.59 -18.23
CA GLU A 210 14.21 -11.01 -19.63
C GLU A 210 14.21 -9.81 -20.59
N GLN A 211 13.40 -8.77 -20.32
CA GLN A 211 13.40 -7.53 -21.10
C GLN A 211 14.75 -6.81 -21.06
N ALA A 212 15.39 -6.75 -19.88
CA ALA A 212 16.70 -6.12 -19.72
C ALA A 212 17.82 -6.91 -20.43
N GLU A 213 17.78 -8.24 -20.39
CA GLU A 213 18.72 -9.11 -21.11
C GLU A 213 18.60 -8.88 -22.63
N ASN A 214 17.39 -8.87 -23.16
CA ASN A 214 17.12 -8.63 -24.58
C ASN A 214 17.66 -7.26 -25.04
N GLN A 215 17.50 -6.20 -24.24
CA GLN A 215 18.04 -4.88 -24.57
C GLN A 215 19.58 -4.83 -24.56
N LEU A 216 20.22 -5.54 -23.63
CA LEU A 216 21.68 -5.66 -23.56
C LEU A 216 22.25 -6.46 -24.74
N ALA A 217 21.55 -7.52 -25.17
CA ALA A 217 21.92 -8.31 -26.34
C ALA A 217 21.86 -7.47 -27.63
N HIS A 218 20.82 -6.64 -27.80
CA HIS A 218 20.68 -5.76 -28.97
C HIS A 218 21.66 -4.57 -28.96
N SER A 219 22.05 -4.07 -27.78
CA SER A 219 23.03 -2.97 -27.66
C SER A 219 24.46 -3.36 -28.05
N ARG A 220 24.76 -4.67 -28.19
CA ARG A 220 26.10 -5.15 -28.61
C ARG A 220 26.37 -5.03 -30.12
N ILE A 221 25.41 -4.61 -30.94
CA ILE A 221 25.53 -4.61 -32.43
C ILE A 221 25.51 -3.19 -33.06
N GLY A 222 25.34 -2.11 -32.28
CA GLY A 222 25.22 -0.73 -32.81
C GLY A 222 26.47 0.14 -32.67
N PRO A 223 26.70 1.16 -33.54
CA PRO A 223 27.81 2.09 -33.40
C PRO A 223 27.66 2.92 -32.11
N LEU A 224 28.79 3.28 -31.49
CA LEU A 224 28.88 4.17 -30.32
C LEU A 224 28.25 5.54 -30.63
N GLY A 225 26.97 5.71 -30.27
CA GLY A 225 26.30 7.01 -30.21
C GLY A 225 26.71 7.81 -28.97
N PRO A 226 26.42 9.11 -28.92
CA PRO A 226 26.78 9.97 -27.80
C PRO A 226 26.13 9.48 -26.49
N PRO A 227 26.75 9.75 -25.33
CA PRO A 227 26.26 9.25 -24.05
C PRO A 227 24.87 9.82 -23.77
N ARG A 228 23.87 8.95 -23.67
CA ARG A 228 22.55 9.32 -23.14
C ARG A 228 22.73 9.80 -21.69
N LYS A 229 21.92 10.80 -21.28
CA LYS A 229 21.86 11.31 -19.90
C LYS A 229 21.82 10.13 -18.91
N LYS A 230 22.39 10.32 -17.71
CA LYS A 230 22.38 9.37 -16.57
C LYS A 230 20.94 9.06 -16.12
N GLU A 231 20.16 8.38 -16.95
CA GLU A 231 19.00 7.65 -16.50
C GLU A 231 19.50 6.39 -15.79
N GLU A 232 18.86 6.09 -14.68
CA GLU A 232 19.20 4.91 -13.91
C GLU A 232 19.03 3.65 -14.77
N SER A 233 20.06 2.80 -14.81
CA SER A 233 20.03 1.55 -15.58
C SER A 233 18.82 0.70 -15.19
N GLN A 234 18.16 0.10 -16.17
CA GLN A 234 17.06 -0.84 -15.92
C GLN A 234 17.49 -1.97 -14.96
N LEU A 235 18.74 -2.43 -15.08
CA LEU A 235 19.28 -3.44 -14.17
C LEU A 235 19.37 -2.94 -12.72
N ALA A 236 19.64 -1.64 -12.50
CA ALA A 236 19.65 -1.06 -11.16
C ALA A 236 18.24 -0.99 -10.56
N LYS A 237 17.22 -0.65 -11.37
CA LYS A 237 15.80 -0.73 -10.96
C LYS A 237 15.40 -2.14 -10.57
N ILE A 238 15.74 -3.13 -11.40
CA ILE A 238 15.52 -4.56 -11.14
C ILE A 238 16.22 -5.00 -9.85
N THR A 239 17.45 -4.54 -9.61
CA THR A 239 18.19 -4.85 -8.38
C THR A 239 17.51 -4.29 -7.14
N ARG A 240 16.88 -3.10 -7.23
CA ARG A 240 16.08 -2.56 -6.11
C ARG A 240 14.79 -3.33 -5.89
N ASP A 241 14.10 -3.69 -6.97
CA ASP A 241 12.87 -4.49 -6.91
C ASP A 241 13.16 -5.85 -6.26
N SER A 242 14.24 -6.53 -6.65
CA SER A 242 14.65 -7.82 -6.06
C SER A 242 15.09 -7.68 -4.61
N ALA A 243 15.83 -6.64 -4.27
CA ALA A 243 16.23 -6.35 -2.89
C ALA A 243 15.01 -6.10 -2.00
N LYS A 244 14.02 -5.35 -2.47
CA LYS A 244 12.77 -5.08 -1.75
C LYS A 244 12.01 -6.37 -1.42
N ILE A 245 11.77 -7.22 -2.42
CA ILE A 245 11.09 -8.52 -2.24
C ILE A 245 11.86 -9.36 -1.21
N THR A 246 13.18 -9.42 -1.31
CA THR A 246 14.04 -10.20 -0.41
C THR A 246 13.92 -9.70 1.04
N VAL A 247 13.97 -8.39 1.27
CA VAL A 247 13.86 -7.79 2.61
C VAL A 247 12.50 -8.11 3.24
N GLU A 248 11.41 -8.03 2.47
CA GLU A 248 10.06 -8.38 2.96
C GLU A 248 9.97 -9.86 3.37
N GLN A 249 10.55 -10.78 2.58
CA GLN A 249 10.59 -12.20 2.94
C GLN A 249 11.45 -12.47 4.17
N VAL A 250 12.60 -11.80 4.29
CA VAL A 250 13.48 -11.93 5.47
C VAL A 250 12.77 -11.43 6.72
N HIS A 251 12.06 -10.30 6.67
CA HIS A 251 11.25 -9.82 7.81
C HIS A 251 10.17 -10.83 8.22
N GLY A 252 9.47 -11.43 7.25
CA GLY A 252 8.49 -12.49 7.51
C GLY A 252 9.12 -13.71 8.18
N LEU A 253 10.31 -14.12 7.73
CA LEU A 253 11.05 -15.25 8.32
C LEU A 253 11.57 -14.94 9.71
N MET A 254 12.13 -13.75 9.94
CA MET A 254 12.57 -13.30 11.26
C MET A 254 11.43 -13.37 12.28
N SER A 255 10.22 -12.97 11.90
CA SER A 255 9.04 -13.10 12.76
C SER A 255 8.77 -14.56 13.18
N GLN A 256 8.94 -15.53 12.27
CA GLN A 256 8.75 -16.95 12.61
C GLN A 256 9.86 -17.48 13.53
N VAL A 257 11.11 -17.11 13.26
CA VAL A 257 12.25 -17.51 14.10
C VAL A 257 12.09 -16.97 15.52
N ILE A 258 11.68 -15.71 15.68
CA ILE A 258 11.41 -15.11 17.00
C ILE A 258 10.33 -15.89 17.74
N LYS A 259 9.23 -16.27 17.07
CA LYS A 259 8.17 -17.07 17.69
C LYS A 259 8.66 -18.45 18.11
N ASP A 260 9.46 -19.11 17.28
CA ASP A 260 10.00 -20.43 17.59
C ASP A 260 10.91 -20.39 18.83
N ILE A 261 11.76 -19.37 18.93
CA ILE A 261 12.60 -19.14 20.11
C ILE A 261 11.74 -18.87 21.35
N LEU A 262 10.74 -17.99 21.25
CA LEU A 262 9.90 -17.60 22.39
C LEU A 262 9.01 -18.73 22.90
N PHE A 263 8.44 -19.54 22.01
CA PHE A 263 7.37 -20.48 22.38
C PHE A 263 7.78 -21.96 22.30
N ASN A 264 8.76 -22.33 21.47
CA ASN A 264 9.11 -23.74 21.22
C ASN A 264 10.45 -24.14 21.84
N SER A 265 11.43 -23.24 21.91
CA SER A 265 12.79 -23.55 22.44
C SER A 265 12.82 -23.82 23.95
N VAL A 266 11.90 -23.23 24.72
CA VAL A 266 11.82 -23.44 26.19
C VAL A 266 11.57 -24.92 26.53
N ARG A 267 10.77 -25.64 25.73
CA ARG A 267 10.46 -27.06 25.98
C ARG A 267 11.63 -28.01 25.74
N GLN A 268 12.59 -27.65 24.89
CA GLN A 268 13.75 -28.48 24.59
C GLN A 268 14.76 -28.47 25.75
N SER A 269 14.92 -27.33 26.44
CA SER A 269 15.80 -27.20 27.61
C SER A 269 15.30 -27.97 28.85
N SER A 270 13.96 -28.02 29.05
CA SER A 270 13.36 -28.75 30.18
C SER A 270 13.36 -30.28 30.00
N ARG A 271 13.36 -30.78 28.75
CA ARG A 271 13.47 -32.22 28.48
C ARG A 271 14.89 -32.75 28.73
N SER A 272 15.91 -31.95 28.43
CA SER A 272 17.30 -32.35 28.61
C SER A 272 17.77 -32.36 30.08
N GLN A 273 17.08 -31.66 30.98
CA GLN A 273 17.35 -31.72 32.43
C GLN A 273 16.70 -32.91 33.14
N ASN A 274 15.55 -33.41 32.68
CA ASN A 274 14.85 -34.52 33.34
C ASN A 274 15.44 -35.91 33.04
N ASP A 275 16.29 -36.06 32.02
CA ASP A 275 16.95 -37.33 31.68
C ASP A 275 18.31 -37.53 32.39
N GLN A 276 18.77 -36.59 33.23
CA GLN A 276 20.05 -36.70 33.95
C GLN A 276 19.94 -37.22 35.40
N SER A 277 18.75 -37.47 35.92
CA SER A 277 18.56 -38.02 37.28
C SER A 277 18.15 -39.50 37.26
N GLY A 278 18.97 -40.36 36.66
CA GLY A 278 18.89 -41.81 36.87
C GLY A 278 19.61 -42.22 38.17
N PRO A 279 19.11 -43.19 38.96
CA PRO A 279 19.73 -43.56 40.23
C PRO A 279 21.09 -44.22 40.01
N GLU A 280 22.10 -43.82 40.81
CA GLU A 280 23.43 -44.45 40.80
C GLU A 280 23.34 -45.93 41.24
N PRO A 281 24.14 -46.84 40.63
CA PRO A 281 24.15 -48.23 41.01
C PRO A 281 24.84 -48.39 42.37
N MET A 282 24.19 -49.08 43.31
CA MET A 282 24.83 -49.48 44.56
C MET A 282 26.01 -50.42 44.27
N ILE A 283 27.20 -50.03 44.75
CA ILE A 283 28.39 -50.88 44.76
C ILE A 283 28.27 -51.80 45.99
N GLU A 284 28.04 -53.09 45.76
CA GLU A 284 28.17 -54.12 46.80
C GLU A 284 29.64 -54.33 47.13
N THR A 285 29.97 -54.32 48.42
CA THR A 285 31.28 -54.69 48.99
C THR A 285 31.16 -56.03 49.69
#